data_AF-A0A259GHU5-F1
#
_entry.id   AF-A0A259GHU5-F1
#
_cell.length_a   1.000
_cell.length_b   1.000
_cell.length_c   1.000
_cell.angle_alpha   90.00
_cell.angle_beta   90.00
_cell.angle_gamma   90.00
#
_symmetry.space_group_name_H-M   'P 1'
#
loop_
_entity.id
_entity.type
_entity.pdbx_description
1 polymer ?
#
loop_
_entity_poly.entity_id
_entity_poly.type
_entity_poly.pdbx_seq_one_letter_code
_entity_poly.pdbx_strand_id
1 'polypeptide(L)'
;MAGERTLKRLGEICEFRGGQGFPQKHQGAIFGEYPFIKVSDMELPGNRHRITRANHWIDEATRKELRAKPHPATSTVFAKIGIALTYNRRRLLSRPTIVDNNMMAAVPIESEVEPLFLYYLLKATDFNEVVSGTALPFINGSDLAKMEVEVPHLAEQKAIAAVLGALDDKIELNRRMNATLEVMARALFQSWFVDFDPVRAKLDGRPAAALDPATAALFPTRSKTPLSGRFRSVGELEPLKTPLPSSSTIAAGRRRRWVAIGHRPGFPPCQRRT
;
A
#
# COMPACT_ATOMS: atom_id res chain seq x y z
N MET A 1 -28.44 -11.54 -14.48
CA MET A 1 -29.16 -10.45 -15.15
C MET A 1 -28.29 -9.21 -14.98
N ALA A 2 -27.72 -8.68 -16.05
CA ALA A 2 -27.04 -7.39 -15.98
C ALA A 2 -28.14 -6.35 -15.77
N GLY A 3 -28.11 -5.62 -14.65
CA GLY A 3 -29.05 -4.54 -14.43
C GLY A 3 -28.82 -3.45 -15.48
N GLU A 4 -29.87 -2.73 -15.84
CA GLU A 4 -29.76 -1.56 -16.68
C GLU A 4 -28.83 -0.53 -15.99
N ARG A 5 -27.84 -0.04 -16.74
CA ARG A 5 -26.93 1.00 -16.28
C ARG A 5 -27.40 2.34 -16.81
N THR A 6 -27.33 3.37 -15.98
CA THR A 6 -27.70 4.72 -16.36
C THR A 6 -26.45 5.56 -16.52
N LEU A 7 -26.37 6.33 -17.61
CA LEU A 7 -25.34 7.34 -17.78
C LEU A 7 -25.66 8.51 -16.84
N LYS A 8 -24.74 8.84 -15.95
CA LYS A 8 -24.84 9.95 -14.99
C LYS A 8 -23.57 10.78 -15.02
N ARG A 9 -23.64 12.02 -14.54
CA ARG A 9 -22.47 12.83 -14.22
C ARG A 9 -22.01 12.57 -12.79
N LEU A 10 -20.71 12.67 -12.53
CA LEU A 10 -20.19 12.49 -11.17
C LEU A 10 -20.82 13.46 -10.15
N GLY A 11 -21.13 14.68 -10.56
CA GLY A 11 -21.81 15.67 -9.72
C GLY A 11 -23.25 15.31 -9.32
N GLU A 12 -23.88 14.35 -10.00
CA GLU A 12 -25.22 13.85 -9.66
C GLU A 12 -25.19 12.78 -8.57
N ILE A 13 -24.03 12.15 -8.34
CA ILE A 13 -23.87 11.05 -7.38
C ILE A 13 -22.94 11.39 -6.21
N CYS A 14 -22.12 12.44 -6.33
CA CYS A 14 -21.23 12.88 -5.27
C CYS A 14 -20.96 14.39 -5.31
N GLU A 15 -20.61 14.94 -4.15
CA GLU A 15 -20.17 16.32 -4.02
C GLU A 15 -18.64 16.37 -3.83
N PHE A 16 -17.96 17.11 -4.72
CA PHE A 16 -16.52 17.34 -4.60
C PHE A 16 -16.23 18.51 -3.66
N ARG A 17 -15.70 18.21 -2.48
CA ARG A 17 -15.35 19.20 -1.46
C ARG A 17 -13.84 19.33 -1.34
N GLY A 18 -13.31 20.54 -1.54
CA GLY A 18 -11.89 20.83 -1.36
C GLY A 18 -11.47 20.79 0.11
N GLY A 19 -10.17 20.58 0.34
CA GLY A 19 -9.59 20.65 1.68
C GLY A 19 -9.35 22.06 2.17
N GLN A 20 -8.66 22.15 3.30
CA GLN A 20 -8.45 23.37 4.05
C GLN A 20 -6.98 23.63 4.32
N GLY A 21 -6.60 24.91 4.35
CA GLY A 21 -5.24 25.29 4.70
C GLY A 21 -4.91 24.84 6.13
N PHE A 22 -3.74 24.25 6.32
CA PHE A 22 -3.32 23.71 7.60
C PHE A 22 -2.13 24.50 8.16
N PRO A 23 -2.32 25.45 9.09
CA PRO A 23 -1.21 26.25 9.63
C PRO A 23 -0.18 25.41 10.38
N GLN A 24 1.11 25.72 10.24
CA GLN A 24 2.19 24.96 10.86
C GLN A 24 2.07 24.86 12.40
N LYS A 25 1.55 25.89 13.06
CA LYS A 25 1.35 25.90 14.53
C LYS A 25 0.46 24.77 15.06
N HIS A 26 -0.39 24.18 14.22
CA HIS A 26 -1.29 23.09 14.60
C HIS A 26 -0.84 21.72 14.07
N GLN A 27 0.36 21.64 13.46
CA GLN A 27 0.89 20.40 12.89
C GLN A 27 1.79 19.65 13.88
N GLY A 28 1.85 18.33 13.73
CA GLY A 28 2.80 17.47 14.45
C GLY A 28 2.20 16.59 15.55
N ALA A 29 0.98 16.88 16.00
CA ALA A 29 0.29 15.98 16.93
C ALA A 29 -0.06 14.65 16.24
N ILE A 30 0.41 13.54 16.80
CA ILE A 30 0.21 12.18 16.25
C ILE A 30 -1.03 11.47 16.82
N PHE A 31 -1.77 12.13 17.71
CA PHE A 31 -3.02 11.66 18.29
C PHE A 31 -3.98 12.86 18.48
N GLY A 32 -5.28 12.59 18.44
CA GLY A 32 -6.33 13.60 18.63
C GLY A 32 -7.68 13.05 18.22
N GLU A 33 -8.67 13.94 18.07
CA GLU A 33 -10.03 13.55 17.69
C GLU A 33 -10.19 13.45 16.17
N TYR A 34 -9.69 14.45 15.44
CA TYR A 34 -9.83 14.52 13.99
C TYR A 34 -8.46 14.38 13.32
N PRO A 35 -8.26 13.38 12.45
CA PRO A 35 -7.10 13.36 11.59
C PRO A 35 -7.16 14.53 10.61
N PHE A 36 -6.00 15.17 10.40
CA PHE A 36 -5.81 16.21 9.40
C PHE A 36 -4.77 15.72 8.40
N ILE A 37 -5.22 15.16 7.27
CA ILE A 37 -4.35 14.48 6.32
C ILE A 37 -3.87 15.39 5.18
N LYS A 38 -2.64 15.17 4.76
CA LYS A 38 -2.02 15.72 3.57
C LYS A 38 -1.83 14.63 2.51
N VAL A 39 -1.41 15.04 1.31
CA VAL A 39 -1.14 14.11 0.20
C VAL A 39 -0.15 13.01 0.61
N SER A 40 0.88 13.35 1.38
CA SER A 40 1.88 12.37 1.86
C SER A 40 1.28 11.29 2.78
N ASP A 41 0.20 11.59 3.50
CA ASP A 41 -0.46 10.61 4.36
C ASP A 41 -1.10 9.46 3.55
N MET A 42 -1.40 9.65 2.27
CA MET A 42 -1.93 8.60 1.39
C MET A 42 -0.93 7.47 1.08
N GLU A 43 0.34 7.71 1.39
CA GLU A 43 1.45 6.76 1.18
C GLU A 43 1.89 6.08 2.48
N LEU A 44 1.34 6.47 3.63
CA LEU A 44 1.67 5.84 4.90
C LEU A 44 1.37 4.33 4.87
N PRO A 45 2.19 3.51 5.55
CA PRO A 45 1.90 2.10 5.72
C PRO A 45 0.51 1.88 6.33
N GLY A 46 -0.30 1.02 5.70
CA GLY A 46 -1.70 0.79 6.07
C GLY A 46 -2.71 1.73 5.41
N ASN A 47 -2.26 2.83 4.79
CA ASN A 47 -3.12 3.77 4.07
C ASN A 47 -3.29 3.44 2.59
N ARG A 48 -3.20 2.18 2.16
CA ARG A 48 -3.21 1.82 0.72
C ARG A 48 -4.61 1.87 0.09
N HIS A 49 -5.62 1.44 0.84
CA HIS A 49 -7.02 1.39 0.40
C HIS A 49 -7.87 2.39 1.21
N ARG A 50 -7.72 2.36 2.54
CA ARG A 50 -8.39 3.27 3.49
C ARG A 50 -7.39 4.12 4.24
N ILE A 51 -7.74 5.38 4.55
CA ILE A 51 -6.98 6.18 5.51
C ILE A 51 -7.27 5.66 6.92
N THR A 52 -6.24 5.07 7.55
CA THR A 52 -6.30 4.54 8.92
C THR A 52 -5.29 5.23 9.85
N ARG A 53 -4.23 5.81 9.27
CA ARG A 53 -3.19 6.55 9.98
C ARG A 53 -3.10 7.98 9.44
N ALA A 54 -2.63 8.90 10.26
CA ALA A 54 -2.33 10.28 9.87
C ALA A 54 -1.16 10.77 10.70
N ASN A 55 -0.29 11.58 10.09
CA ASN A 55 0.84 12.23 10.77
C ASN A 55 0.40 13.43 11.62
N HIS A 56 -0.82 13.92 11.41
CA HIS A 56 -1.34 15.09 12.08
C HIS A 56 -2.78 14.88 12.53
N TRP A 57 -3.07 15.34 13.74
CA TRP A 57 -4.35 15.28 14.39
C TRP A 57 -4.65 16.61 15.06
N ILE A 58 -5.93 16.96 15.15
CA ILE A 58 -6.40 18.13 15.87
C ILE A 58 -7.53 17.76 16.83
N ASP A 59 -7.69 18.56 17.87
CA ASP A 59 -8.79 18.46 18.83
C ASP A 59 -9.99 19.31 18.41
N GLU A 60 -11.09 19.17 19.15
CA GLU A 60 -12.33 19.90 18.91
C GLU A 60 -12.15 21.43 18.97
N ALA A 61 -11.27 21.92 19.87
CA ALA A 61 -10.99 23.34 20.04
C ALA A 61 -10.30 23.93 18.81
N THR A 62 -9.24 23.30 18.33
CA THR A 62 -8.53 23.66 17.09
C THR A 62 -9.46 23.56 15.88
N ARG A 63 -10.32 22.54 15.84
CA ARG A 63 -11.33 22.36 14.78
C ARG A 63 -12.35 23.51 14.77
N LYS A 64 -12.71 24.11 15.91
CA LYS A 64 -13.52 25.36 15.97
C LYS A 64 -12.72 26.57 15.51
N GLU A 65 -11.48 26.72 16.00
CA GLU A 65 -10.59 27.84 15.65
C GLU A 65 -10.40 27.94 14.14
N LEU A 66 -10.07 26.80 13.50
CA LEU A 66 -9.88 26.71 12.05
C LEU A 66 -11.18 26.71 11.26
N ARG A 67 -12.34 26.65 11.94
CA ARG A 67 -13.68 26.43 11.34
C ARG A 67 -13.70 25.21 10.41
N ALA A 68 -12.89 24.21 10.76
CA ALA A 68 -12.66 23.07 9.92
C ALA A 68 -13.87 22.14 9.91
N LYS A 69 -14.31 21.75 8.71
CA LYS A 69 -15.42 20.80 8.51
C LYS A 69 -14.84 19.44 8.13
N PRO A 70 -14.89 18.44 9.02
CA PRO A 70 -14.47 17.10 8.68
C PRO A 70 -15.34 16.52 7.56
N HIS A 71 -14.71 15.84 6.61
CA HIS A 71 -15.41 15.04 5.61
C HIS A 71 -15.86 13.73 6.25
N PRO A 72 -17.05 13.20 5.90
CA PRO A 72 -17.57 11.98 6.49
C PRO A 72 -16.71 10.76 6.15
N ALA A 73 -16.77 9.73 7.00
CA ALA A 73 -16.02 8.48 6.86
C ALA A 73 -16.24 7.75 5.52
N THR A 74 -17.35 8.01 4.84
CA THR A 74 -17.72 7.41 3.56
C THR A 74 -17.08 8.10 2.34
N SER A 75 -16.36 9.20 2.55
CA SER A 75 -15.79 9.98 1.44
C SER A 75 -14.56 9.32 0.84
N THR A 76 -14.39 9.48 -0.47
CA THR A 76 -13.16 9.11 -1.17
C THR A 76 -12.27 10.34 -1.34
N VAL A 77 -11.02 10.27 -0.92
CA VAL A 77 -10.06 11.37 -0.97
C VAL A 77 -8.95 11.12 -1.98
N PHE A 78 -8.46 12.20 -2.58
CA PHE A 78 -7.40 12.19 -3.59
C PHE A 78 -6.61 13.50 -3.59
N ALA A 79 -5.42 13.48 -4.17
CA ALA A 79 -4.63 14.68 -4.41
C ALA A 79 -5.32 15.55 -5.46
N LYS A 80 -5.45 16.84 -5.19
CA LYS A 80 -6.07 17.84 -6.07
C LYS A 80 -5.03 18.69 -6.80
N ILE A 81 -3.87 18.92 -6.18
CA ILE A 81 -2.81 19.81 -6.68
C ILE A 81 -1.47 19.08 -6.63
N GLY A 82 -0.62 19.33 -7.63
CA GLY A 82 0.73 18.82 -7.73
C GLY A 82 0.83 17.49 -8.47
N ILE A 83 2.07 17.01 -8.68
CA ILE A 83 2.34 15.79 -9.47
C ILE A 83 1.62 14.55 -8.92
N ALA A 84 1.34 14.52 -7.62
CA ALA A 84 0.67 13.39 -6.99
C ALA A 84 -0.76 13.13 -7.53
N LEU A 85 -1.40 14.17 -8.08
CA LEU A 85 -2.70 14.09 -8.77
C LEU A 85 -2.66 13.10 -9.94
N THR A 86 -1.58 13.13 -10.73
CA THR A 86 -1.49 12.35 -11.99
C THR A 86 -1.35 10.84 -11.76
N TYR A 87 -0.98 10.44 -10.54
CA TYR A 87 -0.92 9.02 -10.15
C TYR A 87 -2.30 8.39 -9.91
N ASN A 88 -3.38 9.16 -10.03
CA ASN A 88 -4.76 8.70 -9.83
C ASN A 88 -4.99 7.91 -8.53
N ARG A 89 -4.33 8.28 -7.42
CA ARG A 89 -4.48 7.57 -6.13
C ARG A 89 -5.74 8.01 -5.39
N ARG A 90 -6.53 7.04 -4.92
CA ARG A 90 -7.82 7.21 -4.22
C ARG A 90 -7.74 6.46 -2.91
N ARG A 91 -8.26 7.05 -1.83
CA ARG A 91 -8.37 6.41 -0.52
C ARG A 91 -9.76 6.63 0.05
N LEU A 92 -10.34 5.61 0.65
CA LEU A 92 -11.59 5.76 1.38
C LEU A 92 -11.28 6.23 2.81
N LEU A 93 -12.07 7.15 3.34
CA LEU A 93 -11.96 7.51 4.75
C LEU A 93 -12.47 6.35 5.64
N SER A 94 -12.07 6.35 6.90
CA SER A 94 -12.59 5.37 7.90
C SER A 94 -13.28 6.06 9.08
N ARG A 95 -13.16 7.38 9.16
CA ARG A 95 -13.70 8.25 10.21
C ARG A 95 -13.82 9.68 9.67
N PRO A 96 -14.58 10.57 10.34
CA PRO A 96 -14.57 11.99 10.04
C PRO A 96 -13.13 12.52 9.98
N THR A 97 -12.73 13.07 8.84
CA THR A 97 -11.32 13.45 8.56
C THR A 97 -11.27 14.80 7.86
N ILE A 98 -10.33 15.65 8.25
CA ILE A 98 -10.05 16.91 7.57
C ILE A 98 -8.91 16.66 6.58
N VAL A 99 -9.01 17.25 5.38
CA VAL A 99 -7.98 17.12 4.34
C VAL A 99 -7.35 18.48 4.04
N ASP A 100 -6.07 18.48 3.72
CA ASP A 100 -5.26 19.65 3.34
C ASP A 100 -5.76 20.32 2.05
N ASN A 101 -5.43 21.60 1.86
CA ASN A 101 -5.85 22.40 0.70
C ASN A 101 -5.39 21.82 -0.66
N ASN A 102 -4.36 20.97 -0.66
CA ASN A 102 -3.90 20.25 -1.84
C ASN A 102 -4.66 18.94 -2.11
N MET A 103 -5.67 18.62 -1.30
CA MET A 103 -6.52 17.45 -1.41
C MET A 103 -7.98 17.82 -1.67
N MET A 104 -8.75 16.83 -2.10
CA MET A 104 -10.18 16.91 -2.30
C MET A 104 -10.84 15.61 -1.86
N ALA A 105 -12.09 15.71 -1.42
CA ALA A 105 -12.95 14.60 -1.08
C ALA A 105 -14.16 14.55 -2.02
N ALA A 106 -14.44 13.38 -2.59
CA ALA A 106 -15.74 13.05 -3.16
C ALA A 106 -16.63 12.50 -2.05
N VAL A 107 -17.64 13.27 -1.66
CA VAL A 107 -18.62 12.90 -0.64
C VAL A 107 -19.83 12.27 -1.34
N PRO A 108 -20.16 11.00 -1.07
CA PRO A 108 -21.28 10.33 -1.74
C PRO A 108 -22.62 10.97 -1.38
N ILE A 109 -23.54 11.02 -2.33
CA ILE A 109 -24.95 11.33 -2.09
C ILE A 109 -25.65 10.01 -1.78
N GLU A 110 -26.08 9.82 -0.53
CA GLU A 110 -26.53 8.52 -0.01
C GLU A 110 -27.71 7.89 -0.77
N SER A 111 -28.59 8.72 -1.36
CA SER A 111 -29.73 8.25 -2.16
C SER A 111 -29.33 7.79 -3.56
N GLU A 112 -28.17 8.20 -4.06
CA GLU A 112 -27.76 8.03 -5.46
C GLU A 112 -26.69 6.97 -5.65
N VAL A 113 -25.82 6.76 -4.65
CA VAL A 113 -24.67 5.88 -4.79
C VAL A 113 -24.26 5.20 -3.49
N GLU A 114 -23.87 3.92 -3.60
CA GLU A 114 -23.21 3.21 -2.52
C GLU A 114 -21.76 3.74 -2.37
N PRO A 115 -21.32 4.16 -1.15
CA PRO A 115 -20.02 4.81 -0.96
C PRO A 115 -18.78 4.03 -1.43
N LEU A 116 -18.74 2.72 -1.17
CA LEU A 116 -17.64 1.85 -1.56
C LEU A 116 -17.66 1.57 -3.07
N PHE A 117 -18.83 1.49 -3.70
CA PHE A 117 -18.99 1.48 -5.14
C PHE A 117 -18.45 2.78 -5.74
N LEU A 118 -18.81 3.95 -5.20
CA LEU A 118 -18.26 5.24 -5.64
C LEU A 118 -16.73 5.23 -5.57
N TYR A 119 -16.14 4.73 -4.49
CA TYR A 119 -14.69 4.58 -4.38
C TYR A 119 -14.09 3.76 -5.53
N TYR A 120 -14.71 2.63 -5.88
CA TYR A 120 -14.24 1.79 -6.99
C TYR A 120 -14.46 2.44 -8.35
N LEU A 121 -15.59 3.11 -8.54
CA LEU A 121 -15.89 3.89 -9.74
C LEU A 121 -14.81 4.96 -9.97
N LEU A 122 -14.52 5.78 -8.95
CA LEU A 122 -13.49 6.83 -9.03
C LEU A 122 -12.05 6.29 -9.17
N LYS A 123 -11.82 5.01 -8.85
CA LYS A 123 -10.55 4.33 -9.15
C LYS A 123 -10.46 3.88 -10.61
N ALA A 124 -11.59 3.57 -11.22
CA ALA A 124 -11.67 3.19 -12.62
C ALA A 124 -11.70 4.42 -13.55
N THR A 125 -12.15 5.57 -13.06
CA THR A 125 -12.14 6.84 -13.78
C THR A 125 -10.76 7.51 -13.75
N ASP A 126 -10.20 7.82 -14.93
CA ASP A 126 -8.95 8.58 -15.04
C ASP A 126 -9.23 10.09 -14.93
N PHE A 127 -8.75 10.72 -13.86
CA PHE A 127 -8.95 12.16 -13.69
C PHE A 127 -8.01 13.00 -14.57
N ASN A 128 -6.97 12.41 -15.17
CA ASN A 128 -6.04 13.14 -16.04
C ASN A 128 -6.74 13.77 -17.25
N GLU A 129 -7.91 13.26 -17.65
CA GLU A 129 -8.73 13.81 -18.73
C GLU A 129 -9.19 15.26 -18.48
N VAL A 130 -9.28 15.67 -17.21
CA VAL A 130 -9.74 17.01 -16.82
C VAL A 130 -8.70 17.76 -15.99
N VAL A 131 -7.45 17.27 -15.94
CA VAL A 131 -6.35 17.96 -15.27
C VAL A 131 -5.94 19.19 -16.07
N SER A 132 -5.72 20.29 -15.36
CA SER A 132 -5.24 21.56 -15.91
C SER A 132 -3.87 21.93 -15.33
N GLY A 133 -3.14 22.78 -16.05
CA GLY A 133 -1.83 23.29 -15.61
C GLY A 133 -0.66 22.37 -16.00
N THR A 134 0.33 22.95 -16.69
CA THR A 134 1.50 22.22 -17.20
C THR A 134 2.57 22.02 -16.14
N ALA A 135 3.01 23.09 -15.47
CA ALA A 135 4.10 23.02 -14.48
C ALA A 135 3.61 22.55 -13.10
N LEU A 136 2.40 22.93 -12.71
CA LEU A 136 1.76 22.50 -11.46
C LEU A 136 0.35 21.99 -11.79
N PRO A 137 0.19 20.67 -11.99
CA PRO A 137 -1.11 20.08 -12.29
C PRO A 137 -2.12 20.34 -11.18
N PHE A 138 -3.35 20.66 -11.55
CA PHE A 138 -4.46 20.81 -10.62
C PHE A 138 -5.78 20.38 -11.24
N ILE A 139 -6.77 20.11 -10.39
CA ILE A 139 -8.13 19.76 -10.81
C ILE A 139 -9.19 20.55 -10.05
N ASN A 140 -10.25 20.96 -10.74
CA ASN A 140 -11.40 21.61 -10.15
C ASN A 140 -12.53 20.62 -9.92
N GLY A 141 -13.24 20.75 -8.79
CA GLY A 141 -14.39 19.91 -8.48
C GLY A 141 -15.52 20.07 -9.50
N SER A 142 -15.65 21.26 -10.11
CA SER A 142 -16.63 21.54 -11.16
C SER A 142 -16.38 20.78 -12.45
N ASP A 143 -15.11 20.49 -12.79
CA ASP A 143 -14.77 19.78 -14.02
C ASP A 143 -14.90 18.27 -13.80
N LEU A 144 -14.50 17.78 -12.63
CA LEU A 144 -14.83 16.43 -12.17
C LEU A 144 -16.34 16.17 -12.18
N ALA A 145 -17.13 17.11 -11.66
CA ALA A 145 -18.58 16.96 -11.59
C ALA A 145 -19.25 16.79 -12.96
N LYS A 146 -18.61 17.20 -14.06
CA LYS A 146 -19.15 17.06 -15.43
C LYS A 146 -18.81 15.72 -16.08
N MET A 147 -17.84 14.96 -15.55
CA MET A 147 -17.44 13.69 -16.12
C MET A 147 -18.61 12.70 -16.10
N GLU A 148 -18.83 12.04 -17.23
CA GLU A 148 -19.89 11.05 -17.40
C GLU A 148 -19.42 9.65 -17.01
N VAL A 149 -20.29 8.91 -16.33
CA VAL A 149 -20.03 7.57 -15.80
C VAL A 149 -21.28 6.70 -15.91
N GLU A 150 -21.07 5.41 -16.13
CA GLU A 150 -22.15 4.42 -16.05
C GLU A 150 -22.37 3.99 -14.61
N VAL A 151 -23.60 4.13 -14.12
CA VAL A 151 -23.99 3.79 -12.76
C VAL A 151 -25.10 2.74 -12.80
N PRO A 152 -24.89 1.51 -12.30
CA PRO A 152 -25.95 0.52 -12.18
C PRO A 152 -26.90 0.90 -11.03
N HIS A 153 -28.06 0.25 -10.96
CA HIS A 153 -28.98 0.40 -9.82
C HIS A 153 -28.34 -0.01 -8.48
N LEU A 154 -28.85 0.55 -7.37
CA LEU A 154 -28.24 0.43 -6.03
C LEU A 154 -27.98 -1.00 -5.55
N ALA A 155 -28.83 -1.97 -5.91
CA ALA A 155 -28.64 -3.37 -5.49
C ALA A 155 -27.39 -4.00 -6.16
N GLU A 156 -27.18 -3.72 -7.44
CA GLU A 156 -25.97 -4.15 -8.15
C GLU A 156 -24.72 -3.39 -7.67
N GLN A 157 -24.83 -2.09 -7.37
CA GLN A 157 -23.73 -1.34 -6.75
C GLN A 157 -23.25 -2.00 -5.44
N LYS A 158 -24.19 -2.37 -4.56
CA LYS A 158 -23.90 -3.08 -3.30
C LYS A 158 -23.24 -4.44 -3.54
N ALA A 159 -23.70 -5.20 -4.54
CA ALA A 159 -23.11 -6.49 -4.88
C ALA A 159 -21.66 -6.33 -5.39
N ILE A 160 -21.42 -5.36 -6.28
CA ILE A 160 -20.07 -5.04 -6.79
C ILE A 160 -19.17 -4.60 -5.63
N ALA A 161 -19.64 -3.67 -4.79
CA ALA A 161 -18.89 -3.15 -3.65
C ALA A 161 -18.53 -4.26 -2.65
N ALA A 162 -19.45 -5.18 -2.37
CA ALA A 162 -19.21 -6.31 -1.46
C ALA A 162 -18.10 -7.24 -1.98
N VAL A 163 -18.14 -7.61 -3.27
CA VAL A 163 -17.13 -8.49 -3.87
C VAL A 163 -15.76 -7.82 -3.89
N LEU A 164 -15.68 -6.58 -4.40
CA LEU A 164 -14.42 -5.85 -4.49
C LEU A 164 -13.85 -5.51 -3.11
N GLY A 165 -14.71 -5.15 -2.16
CA GLY A 165 -14.34 -4.91 -0.76
C GLY A 165 -13.73 -6.13 -0.10
N ALA A 166 -14.36 -7.30 -0.25
CA ALA A 166 -13.84 -8.55 0.31
C ALA A 166 -12.46 -8.93 -0.28
N LEU A 167 -12.24 -8.63 -1.56
CA LEU A 167 -10.93 -8.85 -2.20
C LEU A 167 -9.86 -7.89 -1.65
N ASP A 168 -10.17 -6.60 -1.51
CA ASP A 168 -9.25 -5.62 -0.93
C ASP A 168 -8.90 -5.94 0.53
N ASP A 169 -9.89 -6.37 1.33
CA ASP A 169 -9.68 -6.81 2.72
C ASP A 169 -8.75 -8.02 2.79
N LYS A 170 -8.93 -9.01 1.90
CA LYS A 170 -8.06 -10.18 1.82
C LYS A 170 -6.64 -9.81 1.38
N ILE A 171 -6.48 -8.88 0.44
CA ILE A 171 -5.17 -8.38 0.01
C ILE A 171 -4.46 -7.71 1.18
N GLU A 172 -5.16 -6.88 1.95
CA GLU A 172 -4.59 -6.19 3.10
C GLU A 172 -4.20 -7.18 4.21
N LEU A 173 -5.04 -8.19 4.48
CA LEU A 173 -4.71 -9.25 5.43
C LEU A 173 -3.43 -10.00 5.02
N ASN A 174 -3.33 -10.42 3.76
CA ASN A 174 -2.15 -11.13 3.24
C ASN A 174 -0.89 -10.27 3.34
N ARG A 175 -0.98 -8.96 3.10
CA ARG A 175 0.16 -8.04 3.27
C ARG A 175 0.61 -7.94 4.71
N ARG A 176 -0.32 -7.85 5.66
CA ARG A 176 0.00 -7.85 7.10
C ARG A 176 0.69 -9.14 7.51
N MET A 177 0.17 -10.29 7.05
CA MET A 177 0.81 -11.58 7.27
C MET A 177 2.24 -11.62 6.73
N ASN A 178 2.46 -11.16 5.50
CA ASN A 178 3.79 -11.11 4.90
C ASN A 178 4.75 -10.23 5.70
N ALA A 179 4.31 -9.05 6.16
CA ALA A 179 5.12 -8.18 7.00
C ALA A 179 5.49 -8.84 8.34
N THR A 180 4.56 -9.56 8.97
CA THR A 180 4.84 -10.34 10.19
C THR A 180 5.84 -11.46 9.92
N LEU A 181 5.68 -12.20 8.83
CA LEU A 181 6.60 -13.28 8.45
C LEU A 181 8.01 -12.76 8.18
N GLU A 182 8.14 -11.59 7.54
CA GLU A 182 9.43 -10.95 7.31
C GLU A 182 10.11 -10.55 8.63
N VAL A 183 9.36 -9.96 9.58
CA VAL A 183 9.88 -9.61 10.90
C VAL A 183 10.33 -10.85 11.66
N MET A 184 9.54 -11.93 11.64
CA MET A 184 9.90 -13.20 12.26
C MET A 184 11.15 -13.82 11.63
N ALA A 185 11.23 -13.86 10.30
CA ALA A 185 12.38 -14.37 9.58
C ALA A 185 13.66 -13.58 9.91
N ARG A 186 13.57 -12.25 9.97
CA ARG A 186 14.70 -11.39 10.36
C ARG A 186 15.14 -11.65 11.80
N ALA A 187 14.21 -11.80 12.73
CA ALA A 187 14.52 -12.11 14.12
C ALA A 187 15.20 -13.48 14.27
N LEU A 188 14.70 -14.50 13.57
CA LEU A 188 15.32 -15.83 13.54
C LEU A 188 16.72 -15.78 12.92
N PHE A 189 16.89 -15.08 11.80
CA PHE A 189 18.19 -14.94 11.16
C PHE A 189 19.22 -14.27 12.07
N GLN A 190 18.83 -13.17 12.70
CA GLN A 190 19.64 -12.44 13.67
C GLN A 190 20.04 -13.37 14.83
N SER A 191 19.08 -14.05 15.46
CA SER A 191 19.34 -14.97 16.57
C SER A 191 20.25 -16.13 16.17
N TRP A 192 20.00 -16.77 15.02
CA TRP A 192 20.67 -18.01 14.65
C TRP A 192 22.06 -17.80 14.06
N PHE A 193 22.24 -16.74 13.27
CA PHE A 193 23.43 -16.56 12.44
C PHE A 193 24.26 -15.32 12.80
N VAL A 194 23.71 -14.37 13.54
CA VAL A 194 24.45 -13.18 13.99
C VAL A 194 24.80 -13.31 15.47
N ASP A 195 23.81 -13.62 16.30
CA ASP A 195 23.97 -13.76 17.76
C ASP A 195 24.35 -15.19 18.18
N PHE A 196 24.18 -16.15 17.28
CA PHE A 196 24.48 -17.57 17.49
C PHE A 196 23.78 -18.17 18.72
N ASP A 197 22.56 -17.71 19.04
CA ASP A 197 21.84 -18.11 20.26
C ASP A 197 21.64 -19.63 20.37
N PRO A 198 21.27 -20.38 19.31
CA PRO A 198 21.12 -21.83 19.40
C PRO A 198 22.44 -22.55 19.70
N VAL A 199 23.55 -22.05 19.14
CA VAL A 199 24.90 -22.62 19.37
C VAL A 199 25.33 -22.34 20.81
N ARG A 200 25.15 -21.10 21.29
CA ARG A 200 25.42 -20.73 22.69
C ARG A 200 24.59 -21.56 23.66
N ALA A 201 23.28 -21.71 23.39
CA ALA A 201 22.39 -22.55 24.19
C ALA A 201 22.92 -23.99 24.34
N LYS A 202 23.32 -24.60 23.22
CA LYS A 202 23.85 -25.97 23.21
C LYS A 202 25.18 -26.08 23.97
N LEU A 203 26.04 -25.07 23.90
CA LEU A 203 27.29 -25.00 24.67
C LEU A 203 27.03 -24.85 26.18
N ASP A 204 26.04 -24.06 26.57
CA ASP A 204 25.64 -23.84 27.97
C ASP A 204 24.82 -25.03 28.53
N GLY A 205 24.55 -26.07 27.75
CA GLY A 205 23.73 -27.22 28.14
C GLY A 205 22.24 -26.89 28.31
N ARG A 206 21.78 -25.74 27.82
CA ARG A 206 20.38 -25.30 27.88
C ARG A 206 19.65 -25.58 26.54
N PRO A 207 18.34 -25.83 26.54
CA PRO A 207 17.58 -25.97 25.31
C PRO A 207 17.58 -24.66 24.51
N ALA A 208 17.69 -24.76 23.19
CA ALA A 208 17.56 -23.60 22.31
C ALA A 208 16.08 -23.18 22.23
N ALA A 209 15.74 -22.04 22.82
CA ALA A 209 14.38 -21.52 22.84
C ALA A 209 13.89 -21.22 21.40
N ALA A 210 12.60 -21.48 21.15
CA ALA A 210 11.93 -21.27 19.86
C ALA A 210 12.38 -22.17 18.69
N LEU A 211 13.04 -23.29 18.96
CA LEU A 211 13.41 -24.30 17.96
C LEU A 211 12.78 -25.65 18.30
N ASP A 212 12.23 -26.34 17.29
CA ASP A 212 11.89 -27.75 17.45
C ASP A 212 13.17 -28.61 17.56
N PRO A 213 13.10 -29.82 18.15
CA PRO A 213 14.27 -30.66 18.37
C PRO A 213 15.05 -31.01 17.10
N ALA A 214 14.37 -31.18 15.96
CA ALA A 214 15.02 -31.54 14.71
C ALA A 214 15.82 -30.34 14.16
N THR A 215 15.26 -29.14 14.19
CA THR A 215 15.98 -27.93 13.76
C THR A 215 17.11 -27.56 14.73
N ALA A 216 16.93 -27.74 16.04
CA ALA A 216 18.00 -27.55 17.03
C ALA A 216 19.19 -28.50 16.83
N ALA A 217 18.94 -29.72 16.34
CA ALA A 217 19.99 -30.69 16.04
C ALA A 217 20.92 -30.26 14.91
N LEU A 218 20.45 -29.42 13.97
CA LEU A 218 21.23 -28.91 12.83
C LEU A 218 22.34 -27.94 13.25
N PHE A 219 22.26 -27.34 14.44
CA PHE A 219 23.28 -26.41 14.93
C PHE A 219 24.47 -27.15 15.55
N PRO A 220 25.71 -26.72 15.26
CA PRO A 220 26.92 -27.39 15.74
C PRO A 220 27.07 -27.31 17.26
N THR A 221 27.68 -28.34 17.86
CA THR A 221 28.01 -28.42 19.30
C THR A 221 29.35 -27.79 19.67
N ARG A 222 30.12 -27.32 18.69
CA ARG A 222 31.45 -26.72 18.85
C ARG A 222 31.67 -25.67 17.77
N SER A 223 32.13 -24.46 18.12
CA SER A 223 32.66 -23.50 17.13
C SER A 223 34.17 -23.68 16.97
N LYS A 224 34.67 -23.63 15.72
CA LYS A 224 36.11 -23.63 15.42
C LYS A 224 36.75 -22.24 15.55
N THR A 225 35.92 -21.20 15.60
CA THR A 225 36.31 -19.78 15.68
C THR A 225 35.77 -19.21 17.00
N PRO A 226 36.52 -18.34 17.71
CA PRO A 226 35.97 -17.66 18.88
C PRO A 226 34.68 -16.92 18.48
N LEU A 227 33.60 -17.13 19.24
CA LEU A 227 32.35 -16.38 19.13
C LEU A 227 32.55 -14.95 19.68
N SER A 228 33.66 -14.31 19.34
CA SER A 228 33.99 -12.94 19.73
C SER A 228 33.82 -12.04 18.51
N GLY A 229 32.61 -11.51 18.39
CA GLY A 229 32.28 -10.49 17.42
C GLY A 229 30.83 -10.13 17.61
N ARG A 230 30.55 -9.01 18.28
CA ARG A 230 29.37 -8.24 17.89
C ARG A 230 29.62 -7.89 16.44
N PHE A 231 29.05 -8.64 15.50
CA PHE A 231 28.92 -8.14 14.14
C PHE A 231 28.24 -6.79 14.30
N ARG A 232 28.96 -5.69 13.99
CA ARG A 232 28.36 -4.35 14.04
C ARG A 232 27.12 -4.44 13.18
N SER A 233 25.98 -4.15 13.79
CA SER A 233 24.61 -4.16 13.27
C SER A 233 24.52 -4.52 11.79
N VAL A 234 23.74 -5.55 11.45
CA VAL A 234 23.27 -5.70 10.07
C VAL A 234 22.62 -4.37 9.68
N GLY A 235 23.34 -3.54 8.92
CA GLY A 235 22.81 -2.29 8.38
C GLY A 235 21.53 -2.62 7.65
N GLU A 236 20.53 -1.75 7.78
CA GLU A 236 19.18 -1.90 7.21
C GLU A 236 19.20 -2.81 5.98
N LEU A 237 18.79 -4.07 6.16
CA LEU A 237 18.49 -4.93 5.04
C LEU A 237 17.35 -4.24 4.31
N GLU A 238 17.68 -3.51 3.25
CA GLU A 238 16.70 -2.93 2.35
C GLU A 238 15.69 -4.03 2.00
N PRO A 239 14.38 -3.74 2.06
CA PRO A 239 13.37 -4.74 1.72
C PRO A 239 13.68 -5.31 0.34
N LEU A 240 13.51 -6.62 0.17
CA LEU A 240 13.64 -7.29 -1.13
C LEU A 240 12.85 -6.50 -2.18
N LYS A 241 13.56 -5.72 -3.02
CA LYS A 241 12.97 -4.89 -4.08
C LYS A 241 12.36 -5.73 -5.20
N THR A 242 12.58 -7.03 -5.19
CA THR A 242 12.03 -7.99 -6.14
C THR A 242 10.80 -8.68 -5.54
N PRO A 243 9.63 -8.61 -6.19
CA PRO A 243 8.50 -9.44 -5.80
C PRO A 243 8.91 -10.92 -5.92
N LEU A 244 8.60 -11.70 -4.90
CA LEU A 244 8.70 -13.16 -4.96
C LEU A 244 7.94 -13.62 -6.23
N PRO A 245 8.54 -14.46 -7.08
CA PRO A 245 7.86 -14.94 -8.28
C PRO A 245 6.55 -15.61 -7.89
N SER A 246 5.47 -15.25 -8.58
CA SER A 246 4.16 -15.87 -8.35
C SER A 246 4.26 -17.39 -8.49
N SER A 247 3.38 -18.12 -7.80
CA SER A 247 3.31 -19.59 -7.80
C SER A 247 3.22 -20.22 -9.20
N SER A 248 2.90 -19.44 -10.25
CA SER A 248 2.91 -19.88 -11.65
C SER A 248 4.32 -20.13 -12.22
N THR A 249 5.37 -19.49 -11.70
CA THR A 249 6.75 -19.64 -12.22
C THR A 249 7.42 -20.93 -11.72
N ILE A 250 7.01 -21.45 -10.56
CA ILE A 250 7.59 -22.69 -9.97
C ILE A 250 7.16 -23.94 -10.76
N ALA A 251 6.02 -23.88 -11.47
CA ALA A 251 5.50 -25.01 -12.24
C ALA A 251 6.19 -25.22 -13.62
N ALA A 252 6.92 -24.22 -14.14
CA ALA A 252 7.52 -24.32 -15.47
C ALA A 252 8.89 -25.01 -15.52
N GLY A 253 9.52 -25.30 -14.37
CA GLY A 253 10.87 -25.87 -14.28
C GLY A 253 10.99 -27.40 -14.51
N ARG A 254 9.88 -28.11 -14.76
CA ARG A 254 9.91 -29.57 -15.02
C ARG A 254 9.36 -29.93 -16.40
N ARG A 255 10.09 -29.58 -17.45
CA ARG A 255 10.10 -30.40 -18.68
C ARG A 255 11.53 -30.64 -19.11
N ARG A 256 11.98 -31.86 -18.84
CA ARG A 256 13.19 -32.48 -19.40
C ARG A 256 13.14 -32.31 -20.92
N ARG A 257 14.20 -31.80 -21.53
CA ARG A 257 14.48 -32.03 -22.94
C ARG A 257 15.90 -32.57 -23.04
N TRP A 258 15.97 -33.86 -23.34
CA TRP A 258 17.16 -34.52 -23.83
C TRP A 258 17.63 -33.78 -25.09
N VAL A 259 18.91 -33.40 -25.15
CA VAL A 259 19.57 -33.04 -26.41
C VAL A 259 20.85 -33.86 -26.49
N ALA A 260 20.91 -34.60 -27.59
CA ALA A 260 21.94 -35.55 -27.94
C ALA A 260 23.28 -34.89 -28.26
N ILE A 261 24.32 -35.71 -28.10
CA ILE A 261 25.70 -35.52 -28.50
C ILE A 261 25.80 -35.21 -30.01
N GLY A 262 26.65 -34.25 -30.40
CA GLY A 262 27.01 -34.04 -31.80
C GLY A 262 27.90 -32.81 -32.08
N HIS A 263 29.20 -33.07 -32.28
CA HIS A 263 30.18 -32.34 -33.10
C HIS A 263 30.44 -30.82 -32.95
N ARG A 264 31.66 -30.52 -32.43
CA ARG A 264 32.54 -29.40 -32.87
C ARG A 264 33.01 -29.67 -34.32
N PRO A 265 33.30 -28.66 -35.19
CA PRO A 265 34.39 -27.68 -34.97
C PRO A 265 34.19 -26.26 -35.58
N GLY A 266 35.11 -25.33 -35.27
CA GLY A 266 35.45 -24.20 -36.16
C GLY A 266 35.47 -22.81 -35.53
N PHE A 267 36.63 -22.40 -34.98
CA PHE A 267 37.02 -20.99 -34.82
C PHE A 267 37.45 -20.40 -36.18
N PRO A 268 37.20 -19.11 -36.43
CA PRO A 268 38.26 -18.23 -36.95
C PRO A 268 38.20 -16.80 -36.31
N PRO A 269 39.17 -15.89 -36.56
CA PRO A 269 39.85 -15.17 -35.48
C PRO A 269 39.51 -13.68 -35.37
N CYS A 270 39.99 -13.15 -34.25
CA CYS A 270 40.14 -11.75 -33.86
C CYS A 270 40.58 -10.82 -35.02
N GLN A 271 39.79 -9.79 -35.31
CA GLN A 271 40.22 -8.63 -36.10
C GLN A 271 40.48 -7.44 -35.19
N ARG A 272 41.73 -6.96 -35.20
CA ARG A 272 42.12 -5.59 -34.83
C ARG A 272 41.84 -4.65 -36.00
N ARG A 273 41.38 -3.44 -35.70
CA ARG A 273 41.48 -2.15 -36.45
C ARG A 273 40.57 -1.18 -35.68
N THR A 274 40.93 0.03 -35.28
CA THR A 274 42.10 0.92 -35.44
C THR A 274 42.07 1.86 -34.25
#